data_AF-A0A8C8VQ53-F1
#
_entry.id   AF-A0A8C8VQ53-F1
#
_cell.length_a   1.000
_cell.length_b   1.000
_cell.length_c   1.000
_cell.angle_alpha   90.00
_cell.angle_beta   90.00
_cell.angle_gamma   90.00
#
_symmetry.space_group_name_H-M   'P 1'
#
loop_
_entity.id
_entity.type
_entity.pdbx_description
1 polymer ?
#
loop_
_entity_poly.entity_id
_entity_poly.type
_entity_poly.pdbx_seq_one_letter_code
_entity_poly.pdbx_strand_id
1 'polypeptide(L)'
;LEFVTFNTSFGKFGIFTCADILFHDPAVVLVSKLQVDTVLFPTAWGNTLPLLSAIQFHSAWAMGMRVNFLSANTRNSSLDMTGSGIYAPNRPRAFHYNTETEDGHLLVAELSSHPRLSPTYPAAVNWSLYAKQISADDNDDHDFNGIIYFDQFIFTELTKPEGNRTVCQKDLCCHLSYRMGEKREDEVYVLGAFDDGFHIVEGKYYLQICTLLKCKNTDLKTCGQPVATALTNFEAFVLSGTFGTNYVFPEVLLSGVQLAPGEFQILSDGRLISQHGTSKPVLTVTLFGRWYEKDLP
;
A
#
# COMPACT_ATOMS: atom_id res chain seq x y z
N LEU A 1 -21.55 -15.10 -6.74
CA LEU A 1 -20.81 -13.83 -6.91
C LEU A 1 -21.65 -12.93 -7.79
N GLU A 2 -21.86 -11.68 -7.38
CA GLU A 2 -22.66 -10.71 -8.12
C GLU A 2 -21.77 -9.56 -8.59
N PHE A 3 -21.97 -9.11 -9.83
CA PHE A 3 -21.25 -7.97 -10.41
C PHE A 3 -22.22 -6.81 -10.59
N VAL A 4 -22.33 -5.96 -9.56
CA VAL A 4 -23.33 -4.88 -9.52
C VAL A 4 -22.72 -3.59 -10.06
N THR A 5 -23.36 -3.03 -11.10
CA THR A 5 -23.00 -1.71 -11.67
C THR A 5 -24.24 -0.89 -11.97
N PHE A 6 -24.09 0.42 -11.98
CA PHE A 6 -25.12 1.35 -12.43
C PHE A 6 -24.50 2.58 -13.12
N ASN A 7 -25.24 3.20 -14.03
CA ASN A 7 -24.80 4.38 -14.76
C ASN A 7 -25.43 5.63 -14.17
N THR A 8 -24.68 6.74 -14.22
CA THR A 8 -25.15 8.08 -13.86
C THR A 8 -24.75 9.08 -14.95
N SER A 9 -25.19 10.33 -14.84
CA SER A 9 -24.70 11.41 -15.71
C SER A 9 -23.23 11.78 -15.46
N PHE A 10 -22.63 11.29 -14.38
CA PHE A 10 -21.26 11.60 -13.94
C PHE A 10 -20.39 10.33 -13.79
N GLY A 11 -20.66 9.31 -14.60
CA GLY A 11 -19.82 8.12 -14.74
C GLY A 11 -20.54 6.81 -14.41
N LYS A 12 -19.84 5.70 -14.65
CA LYS A 12 -20.28 4.34 -14.33
C LYS A 12 -19.75 3.92 -12.96
N PHE A 13 -20.63 3.38 -12.13
CA PHE A 13 -20.31 2.96 -10.77
C PHE A 13 -20.33 1.45 -10.63
N GLY A 14 -19.41 0.94 -9.81
CA GLY A 14 -19.45 -0.41 -9.24
C GLY A 14 -19.55 -0.34 -7.72
N ILE A 15 -19.98 -1.44 -7.10
CA ILE A 15 -20.07 -1.53 -5.63
C ILE A 15 -19.61 -2.90 -5.15
N PHE A 16 -18.85 -2.90 -4.07
CA PHE A 16 -18.48 -4.07 -3.28
C PHE A 16 -18.19 -3.64 -1.84
N THR A 17 -18.06 -4.60 -0.91
CA THR A 17 -18.09 -4.29 0.53
C THR A 17 -16.90 -4.89 1.28
N CYS A 18 -16.23 -4.06 2.08
CA CYS A 18 -15.20 -4.47 3.04
C CYS A 18 -14.17 -5.48 2.47
N ALA A 19 -14.13 -6.72 2.98
CA ALA A 19 -13.15 -7.74 2.62
C ALA A 19 -13.10 -8.07 1.11
N ASP A 20 -14.17 -7.78 0.34
CA ASP A 20 -14.20 -7.95 -1.12
C ASP A 20 -12.99 -7.30 -1.82
N ILE A 21 -12.45 -6.21 -1.27
CA ILE A 21 -11.28 -5.49 -1.82
C ILE A 21 -10.02 -6.37 -1.95
N LEU A 22 -9.90 -7.41 -1.12
CA LEU A 22 -8.75 -8.32 -1.08
C LEU A 22 -8.83 -9.44 -2.13
N PHE A 23 -9.98 -9.59 -2.80
CA PHE A 23 -10.27 -10.71 -3.71
C PHE A 23 -10.48 -10.25 -5.15
N HIS A 24 -10.37 -11.21 -6.08
CA HIS A 24 -10.56 -10.93 -7.49
C HIS A 24 -12.02 -10.58 -7.82
N ASP A 25 -12.96 -11.39 -7.34
CA ASP A 25 -14.38 -11.20 -7.57
C ASP A 25 -15.07 -10.63 -6.33
N PRO A 26 -15.88 -9.56 -6.46
CA PRO A 26 -16.17 -8.80 -7.68
C PRO A 26 -15.17 -7.67 -7.99
N ALA A 27 -14.27 -7.33 -7.06
CA ALA A 27 -13.53 -6.07 -7.03
C ALA A 27 -12.68 -5.81 -8.29
N VAL A 28 -11.87 -6.80 -8.70
CA VAL A 28 -11.02 -6.69 -9.89
C VAL A 28 -11.84 -6.70 -11.17
N VAL A 29 -12.89 -7.53 -11.26
CA VAL A 29 -13.75 -7.64 -12.45
C VAL A 29 -14.49 -6.34 -12.73
N LEU A 30 -14.99 -5.65 -11.70
CA LEU A 30 -15.69 -4.38 -11.84
C LEU A 30 -14.82 -3.34 -12.56
N VAL A 31 -13.52 -3.27 -12.24
CA VAL A 31 -12.61 -2.28 -12.83
C VAL A 31 -12.02 -2.74 -14.16
N SER A 32 -11.49 -3.98 -14.21
CA SER A 32 -10.73 -4.49 -15.36
C SER A 32 -11.62 -4.90 -16.54
N LYS A 33 -12.76 -5.54 -16.27
CA LYS A 33 -13.67 -6.06 -17.31
C LYS A 33 -14.87 -5.16 -17.53
N LEU A 34 -15.53 -4.73 -16.45
CA LEU A 34 -16.74 -3.89 -16.54
C LEU A 34 -16.44 -2.40 -16.67
N GLN A 35 -15.18 -2.01 -16.51
CA GLN A 35 -14.67 -0.67 -16.74
C GLN A 35 -15.44 0.43 -16.01
N VAL A 36 -15.75 0.23 -14.73
CA VAL A 36 -16.33 1.29 -13.91
C VAL A 36 -15.35 2.48 -13.78
N ASP A 37 -15.91 3.68 -13.65
CA ASP A 37 -15.16 4.92 -13.40
C ASP A 37 -14.93 5.14 -11.90
N THR A 38 -15.91 4.71 -11.10
CA THR A 38 -15.93 4.90 -9.64
C THR A 38 -16.42 3.65 -8.92
N VAL A 39 -15.78 3.32 -7.81
CA VAL A 39 -16.22 2.27 -6.88
C VAL A 39 -16.81 2.92 -5.63
N LEU A 40 -18.01 2.48 -5.25
CA LEU A 40 -18.59 2.72 -3.93
C LEU A 40 -18.17 1.59 -2.99
N PHE A 41 -17.63 1.94 -1.83
CA PHE A 41 -17.07 0.97 -0.90
C PHE A 41 -17.52 1.24 0.54
N PRO A 42 -18.72 0.75 0.92
CA PRO A 42 -19.11 0.65 2.32
C PRO A 42 -18.20 -0.35 3.04
N THR A 43 -17.77 -0.04 4.25
CA THR A 43 -16.87 -0.91 4.99
C THR A 43 -17.00 -0.76 6.51
N ALA A 44 -16.60 -1.81 7.22
CA ALA A 44 -16.44 -1.85 8.68
C ALA A 44 -15.07 -2.48 8.93
N TRP A 45 -14.03 -1.71 8.63
CA TRP A 45 -12.64 -2.15 8.56
C TRP A 45 -11.91 -1.83 9.86
N GLY A 46 -11.43 -2.87 10.55
CA GLY A 46 -10.50 -2.73 11.67
C GLY A 46 -9.07 -2.51 11.14
N ASN A 47 -8.40 -1.46 11.60
CA ASN A 47 -7.06 -1.14 11.12
C ASN A 47 -6.05 -2.18 11.62
N THR A 48 -5.20 -2.66 10.70
CA THR A 48 -4.09 -3.55 11.05
C THR A 48 -2.78 -3.05 10.43
N LEU A 49 -2.02 -2.29 11.22
CA LEU A 49 -0.70 -1.80 10.80
C LEU A 49 0.32 -2.96 10.74
N PRO A 50 1.32 -2.90 9.85
CA PRO A 50 1.70 -1.74 9.03
C PRO A 50 1.08 -1.70 7.61
N LEU A 51 0.31 -2.71 7.19
CA LEU A 51 -0.08 -2.86 5.77
C LEU A 51 -1.58 -2.64 5.49
N LEU A 52 -2.44 -2.80 6.49
CA LEU A 52 -3.88 -2.89 6.31
C LEU A 52 -4.62 -1.85 7.17
N SER A 53 -4.07 -0.63 7.26
CA SER A 53 -4.90 0.51 7.68
C SER A 53 -5.88 0.88 6.56
N ALA A 54 -7.11 1.22 6.92
CA ALA A 54 -8.18 1.52 5.96
C ALA A 54 -7.77 2.60 4.95
N ILE A 55 -7.31 3.77 5.43
CA ILE A 55 -6.94 4.87 4.50
C ILE A 55 -5.75 4.50 3.62
N GLN A 56 -4.83 3.67 4.15
CA GLN A 56 -3.63 3.22 3.46
C GLN A 56 -4.01 2.30 2.30
N PHE A 57 -4.58 1.13 2.63
CA PHE A 57 -4.83 0.09 1.65
C PHE A 57 -5.90 0.51 0.63
N HIS A 58 -6.98 1.17 1.07
CA HIS A 58 -8.06 1.57 0.16
C HIS A 58 -7.59 2.61 -0.86
N SER A 59 -6.73 3.55 -0.46
CA SER A 59 -6.19 4.56 -1.38
C SER A 59 -5.15 3.96 -2.33
N ALA A 60 -4.33 3.03 -1.85
CA ALA A 60 -3.39 2.28 -2.66
C ALA A 60 -4.09 1.39 -3.70
N TRP A 61 -5.18 0.73 -3.32
CA TRP A 61 -6.00 -0.07 -4.23
C TRP A 61 -6.61 0.80 -5.34
N ALA A 62 -7.16 1.97 -4.99
CA ALA A 62 -7.69 2.93 -5.97
C ALA A 62 -6.63 3.39 -6.98
N MET A 63 -5.40 3.61 -6.50
CA MET A 63 -4.25 4.01 -7.34
C MET A 63 -3.78 2.86 -8.24
N GLY A 64 -3.59 1.66 -7.70
CA GLY A 64 -3.16 0.48 -8.47
C GLY A 64 -4.20 0.05 -9.52
N MET A 65 -5.49 0.10 -9.17
CA MET A 65 -6.60 -0.20 -10.08
C MET A 65 -6.97 0.97 -10.99
N ARG A 66 -6.41 2.16 -10.74
CA ARG A 66 -6.62 3.40 -11.50
C ARG A 66 -8.10 3.75 -11.66
N VAL A 67 -8.83 3.77 -10.54
CA VAL A 67 -10.27 4.07 -10.46
C VAL A 67 -10.53 5.11 -9.36
N ASN A 68 -11.62 5.88 -9.47
CA ASN A 68 -12.09 6.63 -8.31
C ASN A 68 -12.65 5.66 -7.25
N PHE A 69 -12.47 5.97 -5.98
CA PHE A 69 -12.88 5.08 -4.89
C PHE A 69 -13.41 5.87 -3.70
N LEU A 70 -14.66 5.60 -3.32
CA LEU A 70 -15.35 6.25 -2.20
C LEU A 70 -15.48 5.25 -1.06
N SER A 71 -14.60 5.38 -0.07
CA SER A 71 -14.55 4.53 1.10
C SER A 71 -15.29 5.16 2.27
N ALA A 72 -16.36 4.50 2.71
CA ALA A 72 -17.16 4.91 3.86
C ALA A 72 -17.03 3.85 4.96
N ASN A 73 -16.15 4.10 5.93
CA ASN A 73 -15.90 3.21 7.06
C ASN A 73 -16.77 3.56 8.27
N THR A 74 -16.98 2.56 9.12
CA THR A 74 -17.58 2.71 10.44
C THR A 74 -16.59 3.41 11.39
N ARG A 75 -17.11 4.25 12.29
CA ARG A 75 -16.35 4.74 13.45
C ARG A 75 -16.70 3.90 14.67
N ASN A 76 -15.74 3.14 15.19
CA ASN A 76 -15.85 2.33 16.40
C ASN A 76 -14.47 2.06 16.99
N SER A 77 -14.13 2.69 18.12
CA SER A 77 -12.77 2.65 18.68
C SER A 77 -12.43 1.29 19.28
N SER A 78 -13.45 0.58 19.79
CA SER A 78 -13.26 -0.72 20.44
C SER A 78 -12.79 -1.80 19.45
N LEU A 79 -13.01 -1.58 18.15
CA LEU A 79 -12.61 -2.48 17.06
C LEU A 79 -11.56 -1.84 16.13
N ASP A 80 -10.95 -0.73 16.54
CA ASP A 80 -10.02 0.07 15.74
C ASP A 80 -10.57 0.42 14.34
N MET A 81 -11.88 0.70 14.27
CA MET A 81 -12.57 1.08 13.04
C MET A 81 -12.62 2.59 12.93
N THR A 82 -11.80 3.10 12.02
CA THR A 82 -11.75 4.50 11.57
C THR A 82 -10.98 4.51 10.24
N GLY A 83 -11.10 5.58 9.45
CA GLY A 83 -10.46 5.64 8.14
C GLY A 83 -11.45 5.59 6.98
N SER A 84 -11.94 6.77 6.61
CA SER A 84 -12.80 6.97 5.43
C SER A 84 -12.10 7.91 4.45
N GLY A 85 -12.48 7.87 3.17
CA GLY A 85 -11.85 8.76 2.20
C GLY A 85 -12.41 8.70 0.78
N ILE A 86 -11.95 9.68 0.00
CA ILE A 86 -12.26 9.88 -1.41
C ILE A 86 -10.94 9.86 -2.16
N TYR A 87 -10.73 8.82 -2.97
CA TYR A 87 -9.46 8.55 -3.64
C TYR A 87 -9.63 8.62 -5.15
N ALA A 88 -8.70 9.30 -5.83
CA ALA A 88 -8.62 9.33 -7.29
C ALA A 88 -7.42 8.49 -7.77
N PRO A 89 -7.36 8.10 -9.05
CA PRO A 89 -6.29 7.25 -9.58
C PRO A 89 -4.87 7.78 -9.33
N ASN A 90 -4.70 9.11 -9.27
CA ASN A 90 -3.39 9.74 -9.15
C ASN A 90 -3.01 10.14 -7.71
N ARG A 91 -3.98 10.33 -6.81
CA ARG A 91 -3.76 10.66 -5.39
C ARG A 91 -5.08 10.66 -4.60
N PRO A 92 -5.01 10.48 -3.27
CA PRO A 92 -6.11 10.80 -2.36
C PRO A 92 -6.58 12.26 -2.54
N ARG A 93 -7.90 12.50 -2.44
CA ARG A 93 -8.50 13.85 -2.48
C ARG A 93 -8.94 14.34 -1.12
N ALA A 94 -9.48 13.43 -0.32
CA ALA A 94 -9.83 13.68 1.07
C ALA A 94 -9.74 12.35 1.83
N PHE A 95 -9.33 12.40 3.09
CA PHE A 95 -9.34 11.24 3.98
C PHE A 95 -9.53 11.72 5.41
N HIS A 96 -10.04 10.82 6.26
CA HIS A 96 -10.25 11.08 7.67
C HIS A 96 -9.83 9.84 8.47
N TYR A 97 -8.93 10.03 9.41
CA TYR A 97 -8.51 9.03 10.39
C TYR A 97 -8.48 9.70 11.75
N ASN A 98 -9.19 9.11 12.71
CA ASN A 98 -9.35 9.65 14.05
C ASN A 98 -9.56 8.51 15.03
N THR A 99 -8.64 8.38 15.99
CA THR A 99 -8.68 7.41 17.09
C THR A 99 -9.01 8.08 18.43
N GLU A 100 -9.16 9.40 18.46
CA GLU A 100 -9.34 10.18 19.69
C GLU A 100 -10.82 10.38 20.07
N THR A 101 -11.70 10.60 19.09
CA THR A 101 -13.13 10.88 19.32
C THR A 101 -14.04 9.93 18.55
N GLU A 102 -15.25 9.67 19.05
CA GLU A 102 -16.27 8.81 18.43
C GLU A 102 -17.13 9.53 17.38
N ASP A 103 -16.74 10.73 16.96
CA ASP A 103 -17.58 11.55 16.10
C ASP A 103 -17.66 10.99 14.68
N GLY A 104 -18.83 11.14 14.07
CA GLY A 104 -18.98 10.98 12.62
C GLY A 104 -18.25 12.09 11.87
N HIS A 105 -17.84 11.83 10.63
CA HIS A 105 -17.17 12.81 9.80
C HIS A 105 -17.69 12.77 8.36
N LEU A 106 -18.00 13.94 7.79
CA LEU A 106 -18.41 14.10 6.41
C LEU A 106 -17.24 14.62 5.56
N LEU A 107 -16.86 13.86 4.53
CA LEU A 107 -15.86 14.27 3.55
C LEU A 107 -16.53 14.65 2.24
N VAL A 108 -16.07 15.75 1.63
CA VAL A 108 -16.53 16.23 0.33
C VAL A 108 -15.31 16.58 -0.51
N ALA A 109 -15.27 16.07 -1.75
CA ALA A 109 -14.22 16.39 -2.71
C ALA A 109 -14.74 16.25 -4.14
N GLU A 110 -14.13 16.99 -5.07
CA GLU A 110 -14.41 16.89 -6.50
C GLU A 110 -13.60 15.76 -7.15
N LEU A 111 -14.24 15.04 -8.08
CA LEU A 111 -13.64 13.97 -8.87
C LEU A 111 -14.00 14.12 -10.35
N SER A 112 -13.13 13.63 -11.23
CA SER A 112 -13.48 13.48 -12.64
C SER A 112 -14.49 12.34 -12.79
N SER A 113 -15.58 12.60 -13.51
CA SER A 113 -16.59 11.59 -13.85
C SER A 113 -16.02 10.42 -14.64
N HIS A 114 -15.05 10.68 -15.51
CA HIS A 114 -14.38 9.68 -16.34
C HIS A 114 -12.87 9.84 -16.19
N PRO A 115 -12.25 9.30 -15.12
CA PRO A 115 -10.84 9.52 -14.83
C PRO A 115 -9.92 9.11 -15.98
N ARG A 116 -10.29 8.07 -16.74
CA ARG A 116 -9.54 7.56 -17.91
C ARG A 116 -9.36 8.58 -19.03
N LEU A 117 -10.25 9.57 -19.09
CA LEU A 117 -10.21 10.67 -20.07
C LEU A 117 -9.48 11.90 -19.52
N SER A 118 -9.08 11.89 -18.24
CA SER A 118 -8.37 13.00 -17.62
C SER A 118 -6.91 13.05 -18.12
N PRO A 119 -6.34 14.24 -18.37
CA PRO A 119 -4.90 14.39 -18.63
C PRO A 119 -4.01 13.88 -17.50
N THR A 120 -4.55 13.83 -16.27
CA THR A 120 -3.83 13.36 -15.08
C THR A 120 -4.01 11.86 -14.84
N TYR A 121 -4.57 11.10 -15.79
CA TYR A 121 -4.76 9.67 -15.65
C TYR A 121 -3.40 8.94 -15.65
N PRO A 122 -3.09 8.11 -14.64
CA PRO A 122 -1.82 7.39 -14.59
C PRO A 122 -1.65 6.43 -15.77
N ALA A 123 -0.43 6.38 -16.31
CA ALA A 123 -0.04 5.40 -17.30
C ALA A 123 -0.16 3.96 -16.74
N ALA A 124 -0.25 2.97 -17.63
CA ALA A 124 -0.12 1.58 -17.22
C ALA A 124 1.30 1.33 -16.68
N VAL A 125 1.38 0.53 -15.62
CA VAL A 125 2.64 0.23 -14.93
C VAL A 125 3.02 -1.21 -15.21
N ASN A 126 4.27 -1.43 -15.62
CA ASN A 126 4.88 -2.74 -15.60
C ASN A 126 5.71 -2.87 -14.32
N TRP A 127 5.12 -3.47 -13.29
CA TRP A 127 5.66 -3.49 -11.94
C TRP A 127 7.01 -4.19 -11.78
N SER A 128 7.38 -5.05 -12.73
CA SER A 128 8.64 -5.80 -12.68
C SER A 128 9.71 -5.30 -13.65
N LEU A 129 9.41 -4.30 -14.50
CA LEU A 129 10.28 -3.92 -15.61
C LEU A 129 11.64 -3.41 -15.13
N TYR A 130 11.65 -2.45 -14.20
CA TYR A 130 12.88 -1.90 -13.65
C TYR A 130 13.61 -2.94 -12.80
N ALA A 131 12.90 -3.60 -11.88
CA ALA A 131 13.51 -4.55 -10.94
C ALA A 131 14.23 -5.71 -11.64
N LYS A 132 13.68 -6.25 -12.74
CA LYS A 132 14.31 -7.33 -13.52
C LYS A 132 15.58 -6.93 -14.26
N GLN A 133 15.84 -5.63 -14.42
CA GLN A 133 17.04 -5.11 -15.09
C GLN A 133 18.21 -4.87 -14.13
N ILE A 134 17.95 -4.88 -12.83
CA ILE A 134 18.97 -4.70 -11.80
C ILE A 134 19.52 -6.08 -11.44
N SER A 135 20.84 -6.23 -11.37
CA SER A 135 21.44 -7.38 -10.72
C SER A 135 21.15 -7.31 -9.22
N ALA A 136 20.67 -8.41 -8.63
CA ALA A 136 20.73 -8.54 -7.18
C ALA A 136 22.22 -8.56 -6.80
N ASP A 137 22.72 -7.45 -6.23
CA ASP A 137 24.02 -7.46 -5.55
C ASP A 137 23.92 -8.46 -4.38
N ASP A 138 25.04 -9.16 -4.11
CA ASP A 138 25.13 -10.28 -3.16
C ASP A 138 24.29 -10.05 -1.88
N ASN A 139 23.55 -11.10 -1.48
CA ASN A 139 22.82 -11.16 -0.22
C ASN A 139 23.65 -10.53 0.90
N ASP A 140 23.12 -9.50 1.55
CA ASP A 140 23.78 -8.92 2.71
C ASP A 140 23.80 -10.00 3.81
N ASP A 141 24.94 -10.17 4.49
CA ASP A 141 25.19 -11.25 5.47
C ASP A 141 24.37 -11.07 6.78
N HIS A 142 23.34 -10.24 6.73
CA HIS A 142 22.59 -9.69 7.87
C HIS A 142 21.06 -9.80 7.70
N ASP A 143 20.58 -10.58 6.73
CA ASP A 143 19.15 -10.84 6.58
C ASP A 143 18.58 -11.66 7.75
N PHE A 144 17.37 -11.34 8.17
CA PHE A 144 16.70 -12.00 9.31
C PHE A 144 15.19 -12.15 9.08
N ASN A 145 14.59 -13.10 9.79
CA ASN A 145 13.14 -13.31 9.71
C ASN A 145 12.39 -12.35 10.64
N GLY A 146 11.28 -11.80 10.16
CA GLY A 146 10.31 -11.11 11.00
C GLY A 146 8.88 -11.41 10.57
N ILE A 147 7.91 -11.00 11.38
CA ILE A 147 6.51 -11.35 11.17
C ILE A 147 5.70 -10.08 10.96
N ILE A 148 5.00 -10.00 9.83
CA ILE A 148 3.95 -9.01 9.59
C ILE A 148 2.63 -9.75 9.50
N TYR A 149 1.70 -9.46 10.40
CA TYR A 149 0.35 -10.04 10.37
C TYR A 149 0.37 -11.57 10.09
N PHE A 150 1.13 -12.32 10.89
CA PHE A 150 1.30 -13.78 10.80
C PHE A 150 2.10 -14.31 9.59
N ASP A 151 2.50 -13.45 8.65
CA ASP A 151 3.32 -13.82 7.51
C ASP A 151 4.81 -13.62 7.83
N GLN A 152 5.64 -14.60 7.46
CA GLN A 152 7.08 -14.58 7.73
C GLN A 152 7.83 -13.90 6.57
N PHE A 153 8.28 -12.68 6.80
CA PHE A 153 9.09 -11.88 5.87
C PHE A 153 10.58 -12.17 6.09
N ILE A 154 11.37 -11.96 5.03
CA ILE A 154 12.82 -11.79 5.15
C ILE A 154 13.11 -10.28 5.15
N PHE A 155 13.79 -9.79 6.19
CA PHE A 155 14.15 -8.40 6.39
C PHE A 155 15.66 -8.19 6.33
N THR A 156 16.05 -6.97 5.96
CA THR A 156 17.42 -6.46 6.03
C THR A 156 17.42 -5.05 6.62
N GLU A 157 18.34 -4.75 7.54
CA GLU A 157 18.38 -3.46 8.26
C GLU A 157 19.00 -2.32 7.43
N LEU A 158 18.41 -1.13 7.53
CA LEU A 158 18.98 0.11 7.00
C LEU A 158 19.96 0.70 8.02
N THR A 159 21.19 0.19 8.03
CA THR A 159 22.24 0.58 8.99
C THR A 159 22.90 1.94 8.70
N LYS A 160 22.76 2.45 7.47
CA LYS A 160 23.37 3.71 7.01
C LYS A 160 22.30 4.80 6.81
N PRO A 161 22.65 6.10 6.81
CA PRO A 161 21.70 7.17 6.50
C PRO A 161 21.23 7.16 5.05
N GLU A 162 22.04 6.63 4.13
CA GLU A 162 21.72 6.46 2.72
C GLU A 162 22.33 5.17 2.18
N GLY A 163 21.71 4.62 1.13
CA GLY A 163 22.26 3.46 0.44
C GLY A 163 21.25 2.75 -0.44
N ASN A 164 21.72 1.64 -1.03
CA ASN A 164 20.92 0.71 -1.79
C ASN A 164 20.86 -0.62 -1.03
N ARG A 165 19.67 -1.22 -0.97
CA ARG A 165 19.43 -2.53 -0.34
C ARG A 165 18.59 -3.40 -1.25
N THR A 166 18.90 -4.68 -1.27
CA THR A 166 18.13 -5.73 -1.92
C THR A 166 17.86 -6.82 -0.91
N VAL A 167 16.64 -7.34 -0.88
CA VAL A 167 16.29 -8.53 -0.10
C VAL A 167 15.34 -9.37 -0.96
N CYS A 168 15.53 -10.69 -0.94
CA CYS A 168 14.73 -11.61 -1.75
C CYS A 168 14.09 -12.69 -0.87
N GLN A 169 12.86 -13.04 -1.18
CA GLN A 169 12.22 -14.26 -0.70
C GLN A 169 11.59 -14.96 -1.91
N LYS A 170 11.96 -16.22 -2.14
CA LYS A 170 11.58 -17.00 -3.34
C LYS A 170 11.79 -16.23 -4.64
N ASP A 171 10.72 -15.98 -5.40
CA ASP A 171 10.77 -15.35 -6.73
C ASP A 171 10.69 -13.81 -6.66
N LEU A 172 10.42 -13.25 -5.47
CA LEU A 172 10.36 -11.81 -5.24
C LEU A 172 11.67 -11.29 -4.65
N CYS A 173 12.35 -10.44 -5.43
CA CYS A 173 13.42 -9.57 -4.97
C CYS A 173 12.91 -8.13 -4.90
N CYS A 174 13.15 -7.49 -3.76
CA CYS A 174 12.75 -6.12 -3.46
C CYS A 174 14.00 -5.23 -3.42
N HIS A 175 13.96 -4.11 -4.11
CA HIS A 175 15.07 -3.17 -4.21
C HIS A 175 14.67 -1.80 -3.66
N LEU A 176 15.50 -1.27 -2.78
CA LEU A 176 15.34 0.05 -2.18
C LEU A 176 16.60 0.88 -2.39
N SER A 177 16.43 2.10 -2.92
CA SER A 177 17.40 3.18 -2.78
C SER A 177 16.80 4.23 -1.85
N TYR A 178 17.55 4.70 -0.85
CA TYR A 178 17.01 5.64 0.14
C TYR A 178 18.05 6.64 0.63
N ARG A 179 17.54 7.78 1.12
CA ARG A 179 18.28 8.78 1.88
C ARG A 179 17.39 9.33 2.99
N MET A 180 17.77 9.07 4.24
CA MET A 180 17.12 9.61 5.43
C MET A 180 17.55 11.07 5.63
N GLY A 181 16.69 11.91 6.20
CA GLY A 181 17.08 13.26 6.62
C GLY A 181 18.07 13.24 7.79
N GLU A 182 17.90 12.29 8.71
CA GLU A 182 18.83 12.02 9.81
C GLU A 182 18.72 10.54 10.20
N LYS A 183 19.84 9.81 10.28
CA LYS A 183 19.82 8.46 10.84
C LYS A 183 19.84 8.57 12.36
N ARG A 184 18.73 8.15 12.97
CA ARG A 184 18.61 8.12 14.44
C ARG A 184 19.10 6.78 15.00
N GLU A 185 19.61 6.80 16.22
CA GLU A 185 20.00 5.59 16.96
C GLU A 185 18.81 4.94 17.68
N ASP A 186 17.74 5.70 17.95
CA ASP A 186 16.52 5.23 18.63
C ASP A 186 15.42 4.73 17.67
N GLU A 187 15.62 4.85 16.35
CA GLU A 187 14.71 4.30 15.33
C GLU A 187 15.44 3.38 14.34
N VAL A 188 14.83 2.22 14.12
CA VAL A 188 15.30 1.21 13.18
C VAL A 188 14.30 1.08 12.03
N TYR A 189 14.84 1.02 10.81
CA TYR A 189 14.10 0.77 9.58
C TYR A 189 14.65 -0.45 8.88
N VAL A 190 13.76 -1.21 8.24
CA VAL A 190 14.11 -2.42 7.49
C VAL A 190 13.47 -2.38 6.10
N LEU A 191 14.12 -3.03 5.15
CA LEU A 191 13.52 -3.46 3.90
C LEU A 191 13.12 -4.93 4.05
N GLY A 192 11.92 -5.29 3.61
CA GLY A 192 11.40 -6.65 3.66
C GLY A 192 10.82 -7.13 2.34
N ALA A 193 10.95 -8.44 2.11
CA ALA A 193 10.30 -9.17 1.03
C ALA A 193 9.41 -10.29 1.58
N PHE A 194 8.23 -10.44 0.99
CA PHE A 194 7.36 -11.60 1.20
C PHE A 194 6.91 -12.22 -0.11
N ASP A 195 7.15 -13.52 -0.26
CA ASP A 195 6.62 -14.40 -1.31
C ASP A 195 6.61 -15.86 -0.80
N ASP A 196 6.18 -16.08 0.45
CA ASP A 196 6.11 -17.44 1.00
C ASP A 196 4.78 -18.16 0.74
N GLY A 197 3.88 -17.56 -0.03
CA GLY A 197 2.66 -18.21 -0.52
C GLY A 197 1.38 -17.60 0.02
N PHE A 198 0.59 -18.41 0.74
CA PHE A 198 -0.73 -18.00 1.24
C PHE A 198 -0.60 -17.29 2.57
N HIS A 199 -1.12 -16.08 2.65
CA HIS A 199 -1.69 -15.59 3.89
C HIS A 199 -2.88 -16.51 4.24
N ILE A 200 -2.97 -16.98 5.49
CA ILE A 200 -3.99 -17.97 5.92
C ILE A 200 -4.93 -17.39 6.99
N VAL A 201 -4.55 -16.28 7.63
CA VAL A 201 -5.33 -15.70 8.72
C VAL A 201 -6.47 -14.85 8.12
N GLU A 202 -7.70 -15.06 8.59
CA GLU A 202 -8.89 -14.31 8.11
C GLU A 202 -9.18 -14.40 6.59
N GLY A 203 -8.53 -15.34 5.89
CA GLY A 203 -8.72 -15.59 4.47
C GLY A 203 -7.50 -16.30 3.88
N LYS A 204 -7.69 -16.96 2.73
CA LYS A 204 -6.58 -17.62 2.03
C LYS A 204 -6.28 -16.88 0.73
N TYR A 205 -5.16 -16.17 0.70
CA TYR A 205 -4.79 -15.39 -0.48
C TYR A 205 -3.28 -15.27 -0.65
N TYR A 206 -2.83 -15.28 -1.91
CA TYR A 206 -1.41 -15.23 -2.28
C TYR A 206 -0.89 -13.79 -2.36
N LEU A 207 0.17 -13.49 -1.60
CA LEU A 207 0.76 -12.15 -1.57
C LEU A 207 2.18 -12.17 -2.13
N GLN A 208 2.54 -11.05 -2.76
CA GLN A 208 3.93 -10.66 -2.98
C GLN A 208 4.09 -9.24 -2.45
N ILE A 209 4.98 -9.00 -1.49
CA ILE A 209 5.09 -7.68 -0.84
C ILE A 209 6.54 -7.24 -0.75
N CYS A 210 6.79 -6.02 -1.17
CA CYS A 210 8.03 -5.29 -0.87
C CYS A 210 7.72 -4.14 0.08
N THR A 211 8.40 -4.04 1.22
CA THR A 211 8.09 -3.02 2.22
C THR A 211 9.35 -2.42 2.84
N LEU A 212 9.45 -1.10 2.84
CA LEU A 212 10.27 -0.34 3.79
C LEU A 212 9.37 -0.04 4.99
N LEU A 213 9.79 -0.38 6.21
CA LEU A 213 9.00 -0.08 7.41
C LEU A 213 9.86 0.29 8.60
N LYS A 214 9.24 1.06 9.51
CA LYS A 214 9.79 1.38 10.83
C LYS A 214 9.49 0.23 11.80
N CYS A 215 10.51 -0.24 12.51
CA CYS A 215 10.33 -1.22 13.59
C CYS A 215 9.74 -0.53 14.83
N LYS A 216 9.05 -1.29 15.69
CA LYS A 216 8.40 -0.73 16.89
C LYS A 216 9.40 -0.15 17.87
N ASN A 217 10.53 -0.81 18.03
CA ASN A 217 11.68 -0.33 18.81
C ASN A 217 12.98 -0.78 18.14
N THR A 218 14.10 -0.61 18.84
CA THR A 218 15.45 -0.94 18.34
C THR A 218 15.75 -2.45 18.32
N ASP A 219 14.89 -3.31 18.90
CA ASP A 219 15.01 -4.76 18.75
C ASP A 219 14.39 -5.20 17.42
N LEU A 220 15.23 -5.77 16.56
CA LEU A 220 14.88 -6.27 15.22
C LEU A 220 13.73 -7.27 15.23
N LYS A 221 13.51 -7.99 16.34
CA LYS A 221 12.37 -8.92 16.48
C LYS A 221 11.02 -8.22 16.49
N THR A 222 10.99 -6.90 16.67
CA THR A 222 9.76 -6.10 16.66
C THR A 222 9.41 -5.52 15.29
N CYS A 223 10.29 -5.68 14.29
CA CYS A 223 10.00 -5.27 12.92
C CYS A 223 8.78 -6.04 12.38
N GLY A 224 7.81 -5.30 11.87
CA GLY A 224 6.51 -5.83 11.43
C GLY A 224 5.37 -5.70 12.45
N GLN A 225 5.66 -5.34 13.70
CA GLN A 225 4.62 -5.02 14.68
C GLN A 225 3.94 -3.67 14.37
N PRO A 226 2.69 -3.44 14.84
CA PRO A 226 1.99 -2.17 14.65
C PRO A 226 2.76 -0.96 15.22
N VAL A 227 2.93 0.08 14.39
CA VAL A 227 3.53 1.36 14.79
C VAL A 227 2.76 2.53 14.19
N ALA A 228 2.29 3.44 15.05
CA ALA A 228 1.53 4.62 14.63
C ALA A 228 2.38 5.91 14.56
N THR A 229 3.59 5.93 15.13
CA THR A 229 4.43 7.13 15.20
C THR A 229 5.87 6.83 14.80
N ALA A 230 6.50 7.80 14.14
CA ALA A 230 7.92 7.81 13.80
C ALA A 230 8.47 9.24 13.89
N LEU A 231 9.81 9.36 13.88
CA LEU A 231 10.57 10.61 13.92
C LEU A 231 11.47 10.81 12.69
N THR A 232 11.85 9.73 12.00
CA THR A 232 12.75 9.79 10.84
C THR A 232 12.01 10.18 9.55
N ASN A 233 12.43 11.31 8.97
CA ASN A 233 12.02 11.73 7.62
C ASN A 233 12.90 11.10 6.55
N PHE A 234 12.36 10.91 5.35
CA PHE A 234 13.13 10.48 4.18
C PHE A 234 13.19 11.62 3.17
N GLU A 235 14.39 12.01 2.78
CA GLU A 235 14.60 12.97 1.69
C GLU A 235 14.35 12.32 0.33
N ALA A 236 14.70 11.04 0.21
CA ALA A 236 14.46 10.27 -0.99
C ALA A 236 14.21 8.79 -0.68
N PHE A 237 13.30 8.17 -1.42
CA PHE A 237 13.18 6.72 -1.52
C PHE A 237 12.79 6.30 -2.94
N VAL A 238 13.24 5.12 -3.35
CA VAL A 238 12.87 4.44 -4.59
C VAL A 238 12.69 2.97 -4.25
N LEU A 239 11.46 2.48 -4.28
CA LEU A 239 11.11 1.07 -4.02
C LEU A 239 10.64 0.40 -5.32
N SER A 240 11.08 -0.82 -5.56
CA SER A 240 10.65 -1.66 -6.68
C SER A 240 10.79 -3.14 -6.34
N GLY A 241 10.16 -4.04 -7.11
CA GLY A 241 10.33 -5.47 -6.92
C GLY A 241 10.00 -6.31 -8.15
N THR A 242 10.46 -7.56 -8.18
CA THR A 242 10.29 -8.49 -9.31
C THR A 242 8.90 -9.16 -9.33
N PHE A 243 7.84 -8.39 -9.10
CA PHE A 243 6.46 -8.89 -8.99
C PHE A 243 6.06 -9.81 -10.15
N GLY A 244 5.43 -10.94 -9.82
CA GLY A 244 4.83 -11.89 -10.75
C GLY A 244 3.39 -11.57 -11.13
N THR A 245 2.85 -10.46 -10.62
CA THR A 245 1.48 -9.98 -10.84
C THR A 245 1.47 -8.54 -11.34
N ASN A 246 0.40 -8.17 -12.06
CA ASN A 246 0.13 -6.79 -12.45
C ASN A 246 -0.73 -6.04 -11.42
N TYR A 247 -1.26 -6.73 -10.40
CA TYR A 247 -2.09 -6.15 -9.35
C TYR A 247 -1.22 -5.81 -8.14
N VAL A 248 -0.59 -4.64 -8.20
CA VAL A 248 0.23 -4.09 -7.12
C VAL A 248 -0.35 -2.76 -6.67
N PHE A 249 -0.47 -2.59 -5.36
CA PHE A 249 -1.09 -1.46 -4.69
C PHE A 249 0.01 -0.69 -3.94
N PRO A 250 0.37 0.52 -4.40
CA PRO A 250 1.44 1.32 -3.81
C PRO A 250 0.97 2.08 -2.58
N GLU A 251 1.65 1.89 -1.47
CA GLU A 251 1.31 2.45 -0.16
C GLU A 251 2.44 3.36 0.34
N VAL A 252 2.07 4.53 0.86
CA VAL A 252 2.96 5.39 1.63
C VAL A 252 2.19 5.90 2.84
N LEU A 253 2.64 5.52 4.03
CA LEU A 253 2.02 5.91 5.29
C LEU A 253 3.02 6.65 6.16
N LEU A 254 2.61 7.82 6.65
CA LEU A 254 3.40 8.70 7.49
C LEU A 254 2.92 8.64 8.94
N SER A 255 3.75 9.16 9.84
CA SER A 255 3.53 9.25 11.29
C SER A 255 2.16 9.87 11.62
N GLY A 256 1.46 9.27 12.58
CA GLY A 256 0.07 9.56 12.91
C GLY A 256 -0.95 8.91 11.96
N VAL A 257 -0.55 7.86 11.23
CA VAL A 257 -1.37 7.14 10.24
C VAL A 257 -1.95 8.14 9.22
N GLN A 258 -1.05 8.83 8.51
CA GLN A 258 -1.40 9.88 7.56
C GLN A 258 -0.97 9.50 6.15
N LEU A 259 -1.80 9.77 5.15
CA LEU A 259 -1.43 9.62 3.74
C LEU A 259 -0.49 10.75 3.30
N ALA A 260 0.26 10.51 2.21
CA ALA A 260 1.24 11.44 1.64
C ALA A 260 0.80 11.95 0.25
N PRO A 261 -0.36 12.62 0.10
CA PRO A 261 -0.91 12.97 -1.21
C PRO A 261 0.00 13.96 -1.96
N GLY A 262 0.56 13.52 -3.09
CA GLY A 262 1.43 14.36 -3.93
C GLY A 262 2.89 14.40 -3.48
N GLU A 263 3.30 13.58 -2.53
CA GLU A 263 4.70 13.47 -2.08
C GLU A 263 5.47 12.33 -2.78
N PHE A 264 4.74 11.47 -3.50
CA PHE A 264 5.30 10.32 -4.21
C PHE A 264 4.67 10.14 -5.60
N GLN A 265 5.32 9.32 -6.43
CA GLN A 265 4.89 8.99 -7.79
C GLN A 265 5.20 7.53 -8.11
N ILE A 266 4.37 6.92 -8.95
CA ILE A 266 4.68 5.63 -9.59
C ILE A 266 5.13 5.87 -11.03
N LEU A 267 6.27 5.32 -11.38
CA LEU A 267 6.80 5.32 -12.73
C LEU A 267 6.27 4.12 -13.52
N SER A 268 6.21 4.24 -14.84
CA SER A 268 5.67 3.19 -15.72
C SER A 268 6.47 1.88 -15.69
N ASP A 269 7.70 1.91 -15.17
CA ASP A 269 8.60 0.77 -15.03
C ASP A 269 8.53 0.08 -13.66
N GLY A 270 7.56 0.46 -12.82
CA GLY A 270 7.28 -0.22 -11.55
C GLY A 270 7.95 0.38 -10.31
N ARG A 271 8.64 1.52 -10.45
CA ARG A 271 9.25 2.22 -9.30
C ARG A 271 8.24 3.10 -8.58
N LEU A 272 8.18 2.97 -7.26
CA LEU A 272 7.54 3.92 -6.34
C LEU A 272 8.61 4.87 -5.80
N ILE A 273 8.51 6.15 -6.13
CA ILE A 273 9.52 7.16 -5.81
C ILE A 273 8.94 8.31 -4.98
N SER A 274 9.75 8.87 -4.10
CA SER A 274 9.49 10.19 -3.50
C SER A 274 9.72 11.32 -4.51
N GLN A 275 8.93 12.40 -4.45
CA GLN A 275 9.13 13.58 -5.31
C GLN A 275 10.02 14.66 -4.66
N HIS A 276 9.70 15.06 -3.44
CA HIS A 276 10.37 16.19 -2.74
C HIS A 276 10.69 15.84 -1.27
N GLY A 277 10.97 14.56 -0.98
CA GLY A 277 11.00 14.03 0.37
C GLY A 277 9.62 13.93 1.01
N THR A 278 9.56 13.49 2.26
CA THR A 278 8.30 13.34 3.01
C THR A 278 8.06 14.51 3.96
N SER A 279 6.80 14.97 4.04
CA SER A 279 6.38 16.08 4.91
C SER A 279 6.36 15.71 6.40
N LYS A 280 6.24 14.41 6.68
CA LYS A 280 6.26 13.81 8.01
C LYS A 280 7.15 12.57 8.03
N PRO A 281 7.50 12.07 9.22
CA PRO A 281 8.26 10.83 9.35
C PRO A 281 7.53 9.65 8.73
N VAL A 282 8.28 8.72 8.16
CA VAL A 282 7.74 7.58 7.41
C VAL A 282 7.42 6.42 8.37
N LEU A 283 6.22 5.85 8.28
CA LEU A 283 5.92 4.56 8.93
C LEU A 283 6.25 3.42 7.98
N THR A 284 5.77 3.51 6.74
CA THR A 284 6.04 2.53 5.70
C THR A 284 5.93 3.09 4.29
N VAL A 285 6.72 2.51 3.38
CA VAL A 285 6.58 2.60 1.93
C VAL A 285 6.48 1.18 1.42
N THR A 286 5.35 0.80 0.82
CA THR A 286 5.06 -0.59 0.46
C THR A 286 4.54 -0.71 -0.97
N LEU A 287 4.90 -1.81 -1.62
CA LEU A 287 4.26 -2.30 -2.83
C LEU A 287 3.56 -3.61 -2.47
N PHE A 288 2.23 -3.55 -2.32
CA PHE A 288 1.41 -4.68 -1.92
C PHE A 288 0.85 -5.39 -3.16
N GLY A 289 1.39 -6.56 -3.50
CA GLY A 289 1.01 -7.34 -4.67
C GLY A 289 0.03 -8.48 -4.34
N ARG A 290 -1.02 -8.61 -5.16
CA ARG A 290 -1.95 -9.75 -5.13
C ARG A 290 -1.80 -10.62 -6.35
N TRP A 291 -1.58 -11.92 -6.15
CA TRP A 291 -1.51 -12.90 -7.23
C TRP A 291 -2.76 -13.77 -7.25
N TYR A 292 -3.86 -13.19 -7.71
CA TYR A 292 -5.18 -13.82 -7.66
C TYR A 292 -5.25 -15.19 -8.35
N GLU A 293 -4.49 -15.41 -9.42
CA GLU A 293 -4.44 -16.70 -10.13
C GLU A 293 -3.77 -17.82 -9.31
N LYS A 294 -3.02 -17.47 -8.26
CA LYS A 294 -2.44 -18.43 -7.32
C LYS A 294 -3.31 -18.64 -6.08
N ASP A 295 -4.40 -17.88 -5.90
CA ASP A 295 -5.35 -18.16 -4.83
C ASP A 295 -5.96 -19.56 -5.08
N LEU A 296 -6.04 -20.38 -4.03
CA LEU A 296 -6.69 -21.69 -4.14
C LEU A 296 -8.22 -21.49 -4.20
N PRO A 297 -8.95 -22.33 -4.97
CA PRO A 297 -10.41 -22.29 -5.02
C PRO A 297 -11.09 -22.48 -3.67
#